data_AF-A0A0E9V578-F1
#
_entry.id   AF-A0A0E9V578-F1
#
_cell.length_a   1.000
_cell.length_b   1.000
_cell.length_c   1.000
_cell.angle_alpha   90.00
_cell.angle_beta   90.00
_cell.angle_gamma   90.00
#
_symmetry.space_group_name_H-M   'P 1'
#
loop_
_entity.id
_entity.type
_entity.pdbx_description
1 polymer ?
#
loop_
_entity_poly.entity_id
_entity_poly.type
_entity_poly.pdbx_seq_one_letter_code
_entity_poly.pdbx_strand_id
1 'polypeptide(L)' 'MKTSRSFFSEVERRFDTMPFTLRAFEDEAKARLGVVECAKHELLQPINVLHEKEGELWRSPSSRSS' A
#
# COMPACT_ATOMS: atom_id res chain seq x y z
N MET A 1 10.99 10.99 -16.10
CA MET A 1 10.05 10.62 -15.01
C MET A 1 8.62 10.94 -15.42
N LYS A 2 8.02 10.14 -16.32
CA LYS A 2 6.62 10.33 -16.80
C LYS A 2 5.68 9.31 -16.15
N THR A 3 6.20 8.12 -15.87
CA THR A 3 5.47 6.97 -15.30
C THR A 3 4.94 7.22 -13.89
N SER A 4 5.73 7.84 -13.02
CA SER A 4 5.37 8.17 -11.63
C SER A 4 4.27 9.23 -11.53
N ARG A 5 4.32 10.26 -12.38
CA ARG A 5 3.25 11.27 -12.49
C ARG A 5 1.94 10.63 -12.98
N SER A 6 2.01 9.81 -14.03
CA SER A 6 0.83 9.09 -14.54
C SER A 6 0.25 8.12 -13.50
N PHE A 7 1.10 7.41 -12.75
CA PHE A 7 0.68 6.53 -11.67
C PHE A 7 0.00 7.29 -10.53
N PHE A 8 0.59 8.40 -10.07
CA PHE A 8 0.02 9.21 -9.00
C PHE A 8 -1.35 9.80 -9.37
N SER A 9 -1.51 10.33 -10.59
CA SER A 9 -2.80 10.83 -11.06
C SER A 9 -3.87 9.75 -11.18
N GLU A 10 -3.48 8.52 -11.53
CA GLU A 10 -4.42 7.39 -11.55
C GLU A 10 -4.84 6.98 -10.13
N VAL A 11 -3.90 6.95 -9.18
CA VAL A 11 -4.17 6.69 -7.76
C VAL A 11 -5.15 7.73 -7.21
N GLU A 12 -4.86 9.02 -7.39
CA GLU A 12 -5.68 10.13 -6.92
C GLU A 12 -7.10 10.07 -7.50
N ARG A 13 -7.25 9.73 -8.79
CA ARG A 13 -8.56 9.62 -9.44
C ARG A 13 -9.38 8.41 -8.97
N ARG A 14 -8.73 7.29 -8.65
CA ARG A 14 -9.40 6.01 -8.35
C ARG A 14 -9.62 5.76 -6.87
N PHE A 15 -8.68 6.19 -6.03
CA PHE A 15 -8.62 5.87 -4.61
C PHE A 15 -8.57 7.10 -3.73
N ASP A 16 -8.23 8.28 -4.26
CA ASP A 16 -8.07 9.52 -3.49
C ASP A 16 -7.15 9.30 -2.28
N THR A 17 -7.67 9.42 -1.06
CA THR A 17 -6.97 9.21 0.21
C THR A 17 -7.15 7.81 0.80
N MET A 18 -7.90 6.94 0.13
CA MET A 18 -8.17 5.59 0.60
C MET A 18 -6.99 4.63 0.33
N PRO A 19 -6.76 3.64 1.22
CA PRO A 19 -5.80 2.57 0.96
C PRO A 19 -6.14 1.78 -0.30
N PHE A 20 -5.10 1.40 -1.05
CA PHE A 20 -5.24 0.62 -2.28
C PHE A 20 -4.20 -0.49 -2.37
N THR A 21 -4.38 -1.40 -3.33
CA THR A 21 -3.44 -2.48 -3.63
C THR A 21 -2.83 -2.30 -5.01
N LEU A 22 -1.55 -2.67 -5.18
CA LEU A 22 -0.86 -2.64 -6.47
C LEU A 22 -1.50 -3.57 -7.52
N ARG A 23 -2.28 -4.56 -7.08
CA ARG A 23 -3.03 -5.47 -7.96
C ARG A 23 -4.24 -4.81 -8.63
N ALA A 24 -4.65 -3.62 -8.18
CA ALA A 24 -5.79 -2.92 -8.78
C ALA A 24 -5.43 -2.21 -10.10
N PHE A 25 -4.16 -2.18 -10.47
CA PHE A 25 -3.66 -1.59 -11.72
C PHE A 25 -3.52 -2.67 -12.80
N GLU A 26 -3.78 -2.30 -14.06
CA GLU A 26 -3.65 -3.22 -15.20
C GLU A 26 -2.19 -3.63 -15.45
N ASP A 27 -1.26 -2.71 -15.21
CA ASP A 27 0.18 -2.91 -15.43
C ASP A 27 0.94 -2.87 -14.10
N GLU A 28 1.11 -4.03 -13.49
CA GLU A 28 1.83 -4.19 -12.22
C GLU A 28 3.31 -3.78 -12.32
N ALA A 29 3.93 -3.88 -13.50
CA ALA A 29 5.32 -3.47 -13.70
C ALA A 29 5.48 -1.96 -13.64
N LYS A 30 4.57 -1.21 -14.27
CA LYS A 30 4.53 0.26 -14.16
C LYS A 30 4.12 0.71 -12.76
N ALA A 31 3.15 0.04 -12.14
CA ALA A 31 2.71 0.36 -10.79
C ALA A 31 3.85 0.21 -9.77
N ARG A 32 4.63 -0.88 -9.83
CA ARG A 32 5.81 -1.06 -8.98
C ARG A 32 6.87 0.01 -9.19
N LEU A 33 7.13 0.41 -10.45
CA LEU A 33 8.11 1.47 -10.71
C LEU A 33 7.63 2.83 -10.20
N GLY A 34 6.35 3.14 -10.40
CA GLY A 34 5.73 4.39 -9.93
C GLY A 34 5.69 4.48 -8.41
N VAL A 35 5.31 3.40 -7.72
CA VAL A 35 5.18 3.39 -6.26
C VAL A 35 6.52 3.61 -5.55
N VAL A 36 7.63 3.12 -6.12
CA VAL A 36 8.96 3.32 -5.53
C VAL A 36 9.34 4.80 -5.47
N GLU A 37 9.06 5.55 -6.54
CA GLU A 37 9.32 6.98 -6.57
C GLU A 37 8.37 7.74 -5.63
N CYS A 38 7.07 7.41 -5.67
CA CYS A 38 6.08 8.05 -4.82
C CYS A 38 6.33 7.81 -3.31
N ALA A 39 6.74 6.60 -2.93
CA ALA A 39 7.11 6.28 -1.55
C ALA A 39 8.41 6.99 -1.13
N LYS A 40 9.39 7.12 -2.03
CA LYS A 40 10.65 7.83 -1.76
C LYS A 40 10.45 9.33 -1.51
N HIS A 41 9.48 9.93 -2.18
CA HIS A 41 9.13 11.35 -2.03
C HIS A 41 8.00 11.58 -1.01
N GLU A 42 7.67 10.59 -0.18
CA GLU A 42 6.64 10.68 0.87
C GLU A 42 5.24 11.06 0.35
N LEU A 43 4.97 10.85 -0.95
CA LEU A 43 3.65 11.06 -1.55
C LEU A 43 2.66 9.93 -1.22
N LEU A 44 3.18 8.76 -0.86
CA LEU A 44 2.40 7.58 -0.48
C LEU A 44 3.00 6.96 0.78
N GLN A 45 2.14 6.60 1.73
CA GLN A 45 2.53 5.89 2.94
C GLN A 45 2.37 4.36 2.74
N PRO A 46 3.45 3.57 2.78
CA PRO A 46 3.34 2.13 2.68
C PRO A 46 2.72 1.55 3.94
N ILE A 47 1.78 0.61 3.76
CA ILE A 47 1.25 -0.20 4.85
C ILE A 47 2.11 -1.45 4.95
N ASN A 48 2.99 -1.48 5.95
CA ASN A 48 3.94 -2.58 6.12
C ASN A 48 3.22 -3.85 6.56
N VAL A 49 3.59 -4.98 5.93
CA VAL A 49 3.09 -6.30 6.34
C VAL A 49 3.85 -6.73 7.59
N LEU A 50 3.16 -6.68 8.73
CA LEU A 50 3.67 -7.16 10.00
C LEU A 50 3.42 -8.66 10.12
N HIS A 51 4.42 -9.38 10.60
CA HIS A 51 4.32 -10.81 10.89
C HIS A 51 4.58 -11.03 12.38
N GLU A 52 3.84 -11.94 12.98
CA GLU A 52 4.09 -12.38 14.35
C GLU A 52 5.19 -13.44 14.41
N LYS A 53 5.61 -13.78 15.62
CA LYS A 53 6.54 -14.88 15.85
C LYS A 53 5.90 -16.20 15.44
N GLU A 54 6.74 -17.14 15.04
CA GLU A 54 6.31 -18.49 14.67
C GLU A 54 5.53 -19.15 15.83
N GLY A 55 4.27 -19.50 15.59
CA GLY A 55 3.36 -20.10 16.58
C GLY A 55 2.50 -19.11 17.38
N GLU A 56 2.67 -17.81 17.20
CA GLU A 56 1.79 -16.78 17.78
C GLU A 56 0.62 -16.48 16.81
N LEU A 57 -0.57 -16.21 17.36
CA LEU A 57 -1.78 -15.91 16.60
C LEU A 57 -2.28 -14.52 16.95
N TRP A 58 -2.41 -13.66 15.95
CA TRP A 58 -2.85 -12.28 16.12
C TRP A 58 -4.28 -12.26 16.62
N ARG A 59 -4.43 -11.98 17.90
CA ARG A 59 -5.73 -11.75 18.54
C ARG A 59 -5.96 -10.26 18.66
N SER A 60 -7.15 -9.83 18.28
CA SER A 60 -7.62 -8.49 18.61
C SER A 60 -7.61 -8.29 20.14
N PRO A 61 -7.31 -7.08 20.64
CA PRO A 61 -7.29 -6.78 22.07
C PRO A 61 -8.63 -7.03 22.81
N SER A 62 -9.72 -7.29 22.09
CA SER A 62 -11.07 -7.51 22.62
C SER A 62 -11.32 -8.89 23.22
N SER A 63 -10.33 -9.80 23.26
CA SER A 63 -10.52 -11.17 23.77
C SER A 63 -9.99 -11.42 25.19
N ARG A 64 -9.56 -10.38 25.92
CA ARG A 64 -9.11 -10.49 27.32
C ARG A 64 -10.08 -9.79 28.29
N SER A 65 -11.30 -10.29 28.37
CA SER A 65 -12.21 -10.04 29.49
C SER A 65 -13.07 -11.29 29.72
N SER A 66 -12.57 -12.19 30.55
CA SER A 66 -13.33 -13.21 31.28
C SER A 66 -12.53 -13.56 32.52
#